data_AF-A0A5C4TPJ1-F1
#
_entry.id   AF-A0A5C4TPJ1-F1
#
_cell.length_a   1.000
_cell.length_b   1.000
_cell.length_c   1.000
_cell.angle_alpha   90.00
_cell.angle_beta   90.00
_cell.angle_gamma   90.00
#
_symmetry.space_group_name_H-M   'P 1'
#
loop_
_entity.id
_entity.type
_entity.pdbx_description
1 polymer ?
#
loop_
_entity_poly.entity_id
_entity_poly.type
_entity_poly.pdbx_seq_one_letter_code
_entity_poly.pdbx_strand_id
1 'polypeptide(L)' 'MSIRKTYNLTHWKKKTRYEIRSRIESFFLRLKKTFGFSFKNKSEVNRSQEVLLKCYLINNFTDIGMPIFKFAS' A
#
# COMPACT_ATOMS: atom_id res chain seq x y z
N MET A 1 -29.12 4.09 3.24
CA MET A 1 -28.16 3.09 3.78
C MET A 1 -28.48 2.88 5.26
N SER A 2 -28.88 1.67 5.68
CA SER A 2 -29.42 1.43 7.04
C SER A 2 -28.30 1.32 8.09
N ILE A 3 -28.39 2.12 9.16
CA ILE A 3 -27.42 2.24 10.27
C ILE A 3 -27.10 0.88 10.92
N ARG A 4 -28.07 -0.04 10.97
CA ARG A 4 -27.89 -1.39 11.54
C ARG A 4 -26.93 -2.26 10.74
N LYS A 5 -26.91 -2.15 9.41
CA LYS A 5 -25.94 -2.87 8.56
C LYS A 5 -24.52 -2.37 8.81
N THR A 6 -24.35 -1.06 8.99
CA THR A 6 -23.04 -0.42 9.23
C THR A 6 -22.45 -0.80 10.58
N TYR A 7 -23.26 -0.88 11.65
CA TYR A 7 -22.80 -1.29 12.98
C TYR A 7 -22.26 -2.74 12.99
N ASN A 8 -22.99 -3.67 12.37
CA ASN A 8 -22.57 -5.07 12.27
C ASN A 8 -21.26 -5.24 11.49
N LEU A 9 -21.09 -4.46 10.42
CA LEU A 9 -19.86 -4.46 9.61
C LEU A 9 -18.66 -3.95 10.40
N THR A 10 -18.79 -2.85 11.14
CA THR A 10 -17.70 -2.29 11.94
C THR A 10 -17.31 -3.22 13.08
N HIS A 11 -18.28 -3.81 13.75
CA HIS A 11 -18.04 -4.79 14.81
C HIS A 11 -17.35 -6.05 14.27
N TRP A 12 -17.82 -6.57 13.13
CA TRP A 12 -17.19 -7.70 12.46
C TRP A 12 -15.74 -7.39 12.05
N LYS A 13 -15.48 -6.22 11.46
CA LYS A 13 -14.13 -5.80 11.04
C LYS A 13 -13.14 -5.76 12.20
N LYS A 14 -13.56 -5.25 13.36
CA LYS A 14 -12.75 -5.25 14.58
C LYS A 14 -12.53 -6.67 15.11
N LYS A 15 -13.60 -7.47 15.20
CA LYS A 15 -13.54 -8.86 15.69
C LYS A 15 -12.58 -9.73 14.86
N THR A 16 -12.59 -9.57 13.54
CA THR A 16 -11.75 -10.36 12.61
C THR A 16 -10.40 -9.72 12.33
N ARG A 17 -10.08 -8.55 12.92
CA ARG A 17 -8.89 -7.74 12.60
C ARG A 17 -8.76 -7.43 11.11
N TYR A 18 -9.88 -7.32 10.40
CA TYR A 18 -9.93 -7.04 8.96
C TYR A 18 -9.25 -5.71 8.60
N GLU A 19 -9.18 -4.78 9.57
CA GLU A 19 -8.41 -3.53 9.47
C GLU A 19 -6.93 -3.74 9.11
N ILE A 20 -6.29 -4.82 9.61
CA ILE A 20 -4.90 -5.15 9.28
C ILE A 20 -4.80 -5.52 7.80
N ARG A 21 -5.70 -6.40 7.33
CA ARG A 21 -5.76 -6.78 5.90
C ARG A 21 -5.96 -5.55 5.02
N SER A 22 -6.93 -4.71 5.36
CA SER A 22 -7.23 -3.49 4.60
C SER A 22 -6.05 -2.51 4.55
N ARG A 23 -5.29 -2.37 5.65
CA ARG A 23 -4.05 -1.58 5.71
C ARG A 23 -2.98 -2.14 4.79
N ILE A 24 -2.77 -3.46 4.79
CA ILE A 24 -1.78 -4.14 3.94
C ILE A 24 -2.16 -3.99 2.46
N GLU A 25 -3.43 -4.22 2.10
CA GLU A 25 -3.92 -4.04 0.73
C GLU A 25 -3.71 -2.60 0.25
N SER A 26 -4.04 -1.62 1.10
CA SER A 26 -3.84 -0.20 0.80
C SER A 26 -2.37 0.16 0.65
N PHE A 27 -1.48 -0.45 1.44
CA PHE A 27 -0.04 -0.29 1.29
C PHE A 27 0.44 -0.81 -0.07
N PHE A 28 0.10 -2.05 -0.44
CA PHE A 28 0.52 -2.62 -1.73
C PHE A 28 -0.08 -1.88 -2.93
N LEU A 29 -1.31 -1.38 -2.82
CA LEU A 29 -1.92 -0.54 -3.86
C LEU A 29 -1.09 0.72 -4.09
N ARG A 30 -0.73 1.42 -3.00
CA ARG A 30 0.12 2.63 -3.07
C ARG A 30 1.49 2.31 -3.67
N LEU A 31 2.13 1.24 -3.20
CA LEU A 31 3.46 0.84 -3.67
C LEU A 31 3.49 0.63 -5.18
N LYS A 32 2.52 -0.13 -5.70
CA LYS A 32 2.40 -0.41 -7.14
C LYS A 32 2.04 0.84 -7.94
N LYS A 33 1.13 1.68 -7.42
CA LYS A 33 0.76 2.93 -8.08
C LYS A 33 1.92 3.92 -8.17
N THR A 34 2.80 3.95 -7.18
CA THR A 34 3.89 4.92 -7.12
C THR A 34 5.15 4.46 -7.86
N PHE A 35 5.52 3.17 -7.75
CA PHE A 35 6.78 2.67 -8.30
C PHE A 35 6.64 1.71 -9.49
N GLY A 36 5.42 1.31 -9.82
CA GLY A 36 5.16 0.30 -10.85
C GLY A 36 5.33 -1.14 -10.33
N PHE A 37 5.33 -2.10 -11.27
CA PHE A 37 5.27 -3.54 -10.97
C PHE A 37 6.61 -4.26 -11.01
N SER A 38 7.65 -3.62 -11.54
CA SER A 38 8.96 -4.24 -11.77
C SER A 38 10.05 -3.70 -10.85
N PHE A 39 11.00 -4.57 -10.53
CA PHE A 39 12.29 -4.18 -9.96
C PHE A 39 13.26 -3.83 -11.09
N LYS A 40 14.09 -2.82 -10.86
CA LYS A 40 15.11 -2.42 -11.85
C LYS A 40 16.37 -3.27 -11.73
N ASN A 41 16.69 -3.71 -10.51
CA ASN A 41 17.92 -4.45 -10.24
C ASN A 41 17.80 -5.95 -10.54
N LYS A 42 18.85 -6.54 -11.11
CA LYS A 42 18.93 -7.99 -11.38
C LYS A 42 19.43 -8.80 -10.16
N SER A 43 20.33 -8.23 -9.36
CA SER A 43 20.85 -8.86 -8.15
C SER A 43 19.81 -8.91 -7.04
N GLU A 44 19.70 -10.03 -6.33
CA GLU A 44 18.79 -10.21 -5.20
C GLU A 44 19.10 -9.26 -4.04
N VAL A 45 20.37 -9.11 -3.68
CA VAL A 45 20.80 -8.17 -2.63
C VAL A 45 20.39 -6.74 -2.98
N ASN A 46 20.53 -6.34 -4.24
CA ASN A 46 20.12 -5.00 -4.66
C ASN A 46 18.60 -4.85 -4.73
N ARG A 47 17.86 -5.92 -5.06
CA ARG A 47 16.39 -5.92 -5.02
C ARG A 47 15.85 -5.77 -3.60
N SER A 48 16.48 -6.41 -2.60
CA SER A 48 16.06 -6.25 -1.20
C SER A 48 16.29 -4.82 -0.71
N GLN A 49 17.42 -4.21 -1.07
CA GLN A 49 17.68 -2.78 -0.81
C GLN A 49 16.71 -1.88 -1.57
N GLU A 50 16.38 -2.18 -2.82
CA GLU A 50 15.40 -1.43 -3.62
C GLU A 50 14.00 -1.45 -2.96
N VAL A 51 13.56 -2.60 -2.45
CA VAL A 51 12.30 -2.72 -1.70
C VAL A 51 12.34 -1.87 -0.43
N LEU A 52 13.43 -1.96 0.33
CA LEU A 52 13.58 -1.20 1.58
C LEU A 52 13.51 0.31 1.33
N LEU A 53 14.22 0.81 0.33
CA LEU A 53 14.18 2.22 -0.08
C LEU A 53 12.76 2.64 -0.52
N LYS A 54 12.08 1.82 -1.33
CA LYS A 54 10.68 2.09 -1.73
C LYS A 54 9.74 2.17 -0.53
N CYS A 55 9.92 1.33 0.49
CA CYS A 55 9.15 1.39 1.74
C CYS A 55 9.40 2.67 2.53
N TYR A 56 10.65 3.14 2.63
CA TYR A 56 10.93 4.42 3.28
C TYR A 56 10.32 5.60 2.53
N LEU A 57 10.47 5.61 1.20
CA LEU A 57 9.93 6.67 0.36
C LEU A 57 8.40 6.74 0.44
N ILE A 58 7.71 5.61 0.42
CA ILE A 58 6.24 5.62 0.46
C ILE A 58 5.68 6.09 1.81
N ASN A 59 6.42 5.88 2.89
CA ASN A 59 6.08 6.44 4.19
C ASN A 59 6.29 7.96 4.18
N ASN A 60 7.37 8.47 3.57
CA ASN A 60 7.55 9.92 3.45
C ASN A 60 6.51 10.57 2.53
N PHE A 61 6.04 9.88 1.49
CA PHE A 61 5.01 10.37 0.57
C PHE A 61 3.63 10.55 1.22
N THR A 62 3.38 9.97 2.39
CA THR A 62 2.11 10.26 3.10
C THR A 62 2.05 11.70 3.59
N ASP A 63 3.19 12.34 3.81
CA ASP A 63 3.25 13.69 4.37
C ASP A 63 3.33 14.76 3.28
N ILE A 64 3.99 14.46 2.16
CA ILE A 64 4.24 15.43 1.07
C ILE A 64 3.31 15.24 -0.14
N GLY A 65 2.53 14.15 -0.19
CA GLY A 65 1.63 13.80 -1.29
C GLY A 65 2.08 12.56 -2.07
N MET A 66 1.10 11.79 -2.55
CA MET A 66 1.33 10.49 -3.20
C MET A 66 1.58 10.61 -4.71
N PRO A 67 2.79 10.32 -5.21
CA PRO A 67 3.07 10.35 -6.64
C PRO A 67 2.44 9.15 -7.36
N ILE A 68 2.01 9.38 -8.61
CA ILE A 68 1.43 8.38 -9.50
C ILE A 68 2.44 8.07 -10.60
N PHE A 69 2.80 6.80 -10.73
CA PHE A 69 3.64 6.30 -11.81
C PHE A 69 2.91 6.48 -13.15
N LYS A 70 3.59 7.11 -14.10
CA LYS A 70 3.15 7.22 -15.50
C LYS A 70 4.22 6.63 -16.40
N PHE A 71 3.80 5.82 -17.37
CA PHE A 71 4.68 5.48 -18.48
C PHE A 71 4.92 6.75 -19.30
N ALA A 72 6.18 7.04 -19.63
CA ALA A 72 6.48 8.04 -20.65
C ALA A 72 6.03 7.46 -21.99
N SER A 73 5.08 8.13 -22.64
CA SER A 73 4.60 7.85 -24.00
C SER A 73 5.68 8.12 -25.03
#